data_AF-W1YKJ9-F1
#
_entry.id   AF-W1YKJ9-F1
#
_cell.length_a   1.000
_cell.length_b   1.000
_cell.length_c   1.000
_cell.angle_alpha   90.00
_cell.angle_beta   90.00
_cell.angle_gamma   90.00
#
_symmetry.space_group_name_H-M   'P 1'
#
loop_
_entity.id
_entity.type
_entity.pdbx_description
1 polymer ?
#
loop_
_entity_poly.entity_id
_entity_poly.type
_entity_poly.pdbx_seq_one_letter_code
_entity_poly.pdbx_strand_id
1 'polypeptide(L)'
;SLYCQTVTENGVIDRLKGLSGVKWTYCHGENLPKQAQDIFVDEWLKDALCSLNPDIGRQPDYADEVIYKLRGVVLEARHTGLVKANENFQEWLMADKTLPFGE
;
A
#
# COMPACT_ATOMS: atom_id res chain seq x y z
N SER A 1 -10.01 21.13 -22.25
CA SER A 1 -10.37 19.96 -21.41
C SER A 1 -9.19 19.53 -20.52
N LEU A 2 -8.01 19.20 -21.07
CA LEU A 2 -6.79 18.84 -20.31
C LEU A 2 -6.33 19.90 -19.28
N TYR A 3 -6.45 21.19 -19.59
CA TYR A 3 -6.05 22.29 -18.70
C TYR A 3 -6.79 22.30 -17.34
N CYS A 4 -8.05 21.85 -17.30
CA CYS A 4 -8.85 21.86 -16.07
C CYS A 4 -8.51 20.67 -15.14
N GLN A 5 -8.11 19.54 -15.72
CA GLN A 5 -7.64 18.38 -14.96
C GLN A 5 -6.32 18.69 -14.25
N THR A 6 -5.37 19.32 -14.94
CA THR A 6 -4.07 19.69 -14.34
C THR A 6 -4.19 20.71 -13.22
N VAL A 7 -5.13 21.66 -13.31
CA VAL A 7 -5.36 22.66 -12.23
C VAL A 7 -5.96 22.00 -10.99
N THR A 8 -6.93 21.11 -11.16
CA THR A 8 -7.54 20.38 -10.03
C THR A 8 -6.52 19.46 -9.35
N GLU A 9 -5.74 18.71 -10.12
CA GLU A 9 -4.69 17.83 -9.59
C GLU A 9 -3.64 18.61 -8.80
N ASN A 10 -3.11 19.70 -9.38
CA ASN A 10 -2.12 20.53 -8.71
C ASN A 10 -2.66 21.12 -7.39
N GLY A 11 -3.92 21.57 -7.37
CA GLY A 11 -4.55 22.07 -6.15
C GLY A 11 -4.64 21.02 -5.03
N VAL A 12 -4.92 19.76 -5.37
CA VAL A 12 -4.92 18.64 -4.40
C VAL A 12 -3.51 18.34 -3.93
N ILE A 13 -2.53 18.29 -4.83
CA ILE A 13 -1.12 18.05 -4.49
C ILE A 13 -0.59 19.11 -3.52
N ASP A 14 -0.82 20.39 -3.83
CA ASP A 14 -0.35 21.50 -3.00
C ASP A 14 -0.99 21.46 -1.62
N ARG A 15 -2.29 21.12 -1.54
CA ARG A 15 -2.99 20.93 -0.27
C ARG A 15 -2.39 19.79 0.55
N LEU A 16 -2.08 18.64 -0.06
CA LEU A 16 -1.50 17.50 0.64
C LEU A 16 -0.07 17.78 1.11
N LYS A 17 0.75 18.44 0.28
CA LYS A 17 2.12 18.86 0.64
C LYS A 17 2.14 19.91 1.75
N GLY A 18 1.09 20.72 1.89
CA GLY A 18 0.96 21.74 2.93
C GLY A 18 0.45 21.23 4.29
N LEU A 19 0.11 19.94 4.43
CA LEU A 19 -0.36 19.38 5.70
C LEU A 19 0.76 19.37 6.75
N SER A 20 0.49 19.91 7.93
CA SER A 20 1.41 19.86 9.07
C SER A 20 1.40 18.49 9.73
N GLY A 21 2.59 17.94 10.04
CA GLY A 21 2.73 16.68 10.77
C GLY A 21 2.68 15.42 9.89
N VAL A 22 2.47 15.56 8.58
CA VAL A 22 2.53 14.45 7.62
C VAL A 22 3.41 14.86 6.44
N LYS A 23 4.40 14.04 6.10
CA LYS A 23 5.24 14.27 4.92
C LYS A 23 4.63 13.57 3.71
N TRP A 24 3.78 14.29 2.96
CA TRP A 24 3.28 13.80 1.67
C TRP A 24 4.32 14.01 0.57
N THR A 25 4.67 12.94 -0.14
CA THR A 25 5.54 12.98 -1.32
C THR A 25 4.72 12.58 -2.53
N TYR A 26 4.48 13.52 -3.44
CA TYR A 26 3.78 13.24 -4.68
C TYR A 26 4.69 12.49 -5.66
N CYS A 27 4.15 11.46 -6.30
CA CYS A 27 4.79 10.71 -7.38
C CYS A 27 3.82 10.63 -8.56
N HIS A 28 4.28 11.01 -9.76
CA HIS A 28 3.51 10.80 -10.98
C HIS A 28 3.30 9.31 -11.23
N GLY A 29 2.15 8.93 -11.79
CA GLY A 29 1.82 7.53 -12.07
C GLY A 29 2.86 6.80 -12.92
N GLU A 30 3.47 7.49 -13.88
CA GLU A 30 4.54 6.97 -14.75
C GLU A 30 5.85 6.67 -14.00
N ASN A 31 6.04 7.29 -12.84
CA ASN A 31 7.21 7.12 -11.99
C ASN A 31 6.97 6.09 -10.86
N LEU A 32 5.79 5.48 -10.78
CA LEU A 32 5.55 4.38 -9.85
C LEU A 32 6.44 3.20 -10.26
N PRO A 33 7.25 2.63 -9.34
CA PRO A 33 8.08 1.47 -9.63
C PRO A 33 7.23 0.19 -9.60
N LYS A 34 6.17 0.16 -10.40
CA LYS A 34 5.30 -1.01 -10.62
C LYS A 34 4.68 -0.97 -12.00
N GLN A 35 4.30 -2.13 -12.50
CA GLN A 35 3.52 -2.26 -13.73
C GLN A 35 2.02 -2.04 -13.47
N ALA A 36 1.26 -1.82 -14.54
CA ALA A 36 -0.18 -1.57 -14.45
C ALA A 36 -0.92 -2.76 -13.83
N GLN A 37 -0.50 -3.99 -14.12
CA GLN A 37 -1.09 -5.23 -13.60
C GLN A 37 -0.69 -5.55 -12.14
N ASP A 38 0.35 -4.92 -11.62
CA ASP A 38 0.83 -5.20 -10.27
C ASP A 38 -0.17 -4.65 -9.24
N ILE A 39 -0.46 -5.45 -8.21
CA ILE A 39 -1.44 -5.08 -7.19
C ILE A 39 -0.88 -3.98 -6.26
N PHE A 40 0.40 -4.09 -5.91
CA PHE A 40 1.09 -3.18 -4.99
C PHE A 40 2.35 -2.60 -5.65
N VAL A 41 2.88 -1.53 -5.06
CA VAL A 41 4.27 -1.14 -5.28
C VAL A 41 5.11 -1.93 -4.28
N ASP A 42 5.60 -3.10 -4.69
CA ASP A 42 6.25 -4.07 -3.81
C ASP A 42 7.40 -3.47 -3.00
N GLU A 43 8.31 -2.73 -3.65
CA GLU A 43 9.47 -2.13 -3.01
C GLU A 43 9.05 -1.20 -1.87
N TRP A 44 8.09 -0.31 -2.12
CA TRP A 44 7.60 0.63 -1.11
C TRP A 44 6.84 -0.07 0.01
N LEU A 45 6.08 -1.11 -0.32
CA LEU A 45 5.36 -1.89 0.68
C LEU A 45 6.33 -2.66 1.57
N LYS A 46 7.40 -3.24 1.00
CA LYS A 46 8.46 -3.93 1.74
C LYS A 46 9.18 -2.98 2.69
N ASP A 47 9.57 -1.80 2.21
CA ASP A 47 10.20 -0.76 3.02
C ASP A 47 9.30 -0.32 4.18
N ALA A 48 8.00 -0.10 3.91
CA ALA A 48 7.03 0.25 4.93
C ALA A 48 6.86 -0.86 5.98
N LEU A 49 6.75 -2.12 5.55
CA LEU A 49 6.63 -3.27 6.45
C LEU A 49 7.86 -3.40 7.37
N CYS A 50 9.06 -3.26 6.82
CA CYS A 50 10.31 -3.29 7.59
C CYS A 50 10.40 -2.13 8.58
N SER A 51 9.95 -0.93 8.18
CA SER A 51 9.95 0.25 9.04
C SER A 51 8.95 0.17 10.19
N LEU A 52 7.77 -0.44 9.95
CA LEU A 52 6.68 -0.49 10.93
C LEU A 52 6.80 -1.70 11.88
N ASN A 53 7.44 -2.78 11.46
CA ASN A 53 7.51 -4.05 12.20
C ASN A 53 8.98 -4.44 12.42
N PRO A 54 9.55 -4.23 13.64
CA PRO A 54 10.96 -4.47 13.90
C PRO A 54 11.47 -5.87 13.57
N ASP A 55 10.67 -6.92 13.78
CA ASP A 55 11.08 -8.30 13.46
C ASP A 55 11.19 -8.53 11.95
N ILE A 56 10.30 -7.93 11.15
CA ILE A 56 10.42 -7.90 9.70
C ILE A 56 11.63 -7.07 9.29
N GLY A 57 11.90 -5.95 9.97
CA GLY A 57 13.11 -5.15 9.72
C GLY A 57 14.42 -5.92 9.98
N ARG A 58 14.42 -6.86 10.94
CA ARG A 58 15.57 -7.75 11.23
C ARG A 58 15.71 -8.87 10.19
N GLN A 59 14.60 -9.36 9.64
CA GLN A 59 14.58 -10.37 8.59
C GLN A 59 13.64 -9.95 7.44
N PRO A 60 14.14 -9.15 6.48
CA PRO A 60 13.30 -8.57 5.42
C PRO A 60 12.60 -9.59 4.50
N ASP A 61 13.06 -10.84 4.47
CA ASP A 61 12.41 -11.92 3.71
C ASP A 61 10.99 -12.20 4.22
N TYR A 62 10.71 -11.93 5.50
CA TYR A 62 9.34 -12.01 6.04
C TYR A 62 8.38 -11.03 5.37
N ALA A 63 8.86 -9.89 4.88
CA ALA A 63 8.03 -8.95 4.15
C ALA A 63 7.50 -9.58 2.85
N ASP A 64 8.29 -10.44 2.17
CA ASP A 64 7.86 -11.09 0.93
C ASP A 64 6.69 -12.06 1.19
N GLU A 65 6.72 -12.76 2.33
CA GLU A 65 5.63 -13.62 2.79
C GLU A 65 4.36 -12.83 3.12
N VAL A 66 4.49 -11.68 3.81
CA VAL A 66 3.36 -10.77 4.06
C VAL A 66 2.76 -10.30 2.74
N ILE A 67 3.60 -9.81 1.81
CA ILE A 67 3.15 -9.28 0.52
C ILE A 67 2.45 -10.38 -0.28
N TYR A 68 2.98 -11.60 -0.30
CA TYR A 68 2.35 -12.75 -0.94
C TYR A 68 0.97 -13.04 -0.35
N LYS A 69 0.85 -13.03 0.99
CA LYS A 69 -0.43 -13.24 1.67
C LYS A 69 -1.45 -12.16 1.33
N LEU A 70 -1.06 -10.89 1.39
CA LEU A 70 -1.92 -9.74 1.08
C LEU A 70 -2.37 -9.73 -0.38
N ARG A 71 -1.51 -10.13 -1.32
CA ARG A 71 -1.90 -10.30 -2.74
C ARG A 71 -3.01 -11.32 -2.89
N GLY A 72 -2.92 -12.46 -2.21
CA GLY A 72 -3.98 -13.46 -2.18
C GLY A 72 -5.29 -12.85 -1.72
N VAL A 73 -5.29 -12.10 -0.62
CA VAL A 73 -6.48 -11.43 -0.08
C VAL A 73 -7.12 -10.48 -1.11
N VAL A 74 -6.32 -9.69 -1.83
CA VAL A 74 -6.85 -8.79 -2.86
C VAL A 74 -7.40 -9.57 -4.07
N LEU A 75 -6.72 -10.63 -4.49
CA LEU A 75 -7.15 -11.46 -5.62
C LEU A 75 -8.47 -12.21 -5.35
N GLU A 76 -8.75 -12.56 -4.09
CA GLU A 76 -10.01 -13.18 -3.67
C GLU A 76 -11.25 -12.32 -3.99
N ALA A 77 -11.09 -11.02 -4.23
CA ALA A 77 -12.18 -10.15 -4.67
C ALA A 77 -12.88 -10.65 -5.94
N ARG A 78 -12.15 -11.39 -6.81
CA ARG A 78 -12.70 -11.98 -8.04
C ARG A 78 -13.75 -13.07 -7.78
N HIS A 79 -13.71 -13.67 -6.59
CA HIS A 79 -14.60 -14.77 -6.20
C HIS A 79 -15.60 -14.36 -5.11
N THR A 80 -15.16 -13.54 -4.16
CA THR A 80 -15.93 -13.15 -2.97
C THR A 80 -16.59 -11.78 -3.08
N GLY A 81 -16.20 -10.97 -4.07
CA GLY A 81 -16.62 -9.58 -4.24
C GLY A 81 -15.76 -8.59 -3.45
N LEU A 82 -15.79 -7.32 -3.88
CA LEU A 82 -14.92 -6.26 -3.34
C LEU A 82 -15.14 -5.99 -1.85
N VAL A 83 -16.40 -6.02 -1.39
CA VAL A 83 -16.72 -5.73 0.03
C VAL A 83 -16.05 -6.74 0.95
N LYS A 84 -16.28 -8.05 0.69
CA LYS A 84 -15.73 -9.13 1.51
C LYS A 84 -14.20 -9.17 1.47
N ALA A 85 -13.60 -8.93 0.30
CA ALA A 85 -12.15 -8.87 0.16
C ALA A 85 -11.55 -7.68 0.95
N ASN A 86 -12.21 -6.51 0.93
CA ASN A 86 -11.77 -5.35 1.70
C ASN A 86 -11.89 -5.57 3.21
N GLU A 87 -12.96 -6.20 3.69
CA GLU A 87 -13.11 -6.58 5.10
C GLU A 87 -11.96 -7.50 5.54
N ASN A 88 -11.66 -8.54 4.75
CA ASN A 88 -10.54 -9.44 5.04
C ASN A 88 -9.20 -8.70 5.01
N PHE A 89 -8.96 -7.80 4.06
CA PHE A 89 -7.74 -6.99 3.99
C PHE A 89 -7.61 -6.07 5.22
N GLN A 90 -8.72 -5.47 5.66
CA GLN A 90 -8.76 -4.62 6.85
C GLN A 90 -8.38 -5.39 8.12
N GLU A 91 -8.81 -6.64 8.28
CA GLU A 91 -8.40 -7.48 9.43
C GLU A 91 -6.87 -7.63 9.51
N TRP A 92 -6.16 -7.67 8.38
CA TRP A 92 -4.68 -7.66 8.38
C TRP A 92 -4.10 -6.30 8.76
N LEU A 93 -4.67 -5.20 8.26
CA LEU A 93 -4.20 -3.85 8.58
C LEU A 93 -4.41 -3.47 10.04
N MET A 94 -5.48 -3.99 10.65
CA MET A 94 -5.87 -3.70 12.04
C MET A 94 -5.28 -4.70 13.05
N ALA A 95 -4.43 -5.62 12.59
CA ALA A 95 -3.81 -6.68 13.40
C ALA A 95 -4.80 -7.70 14.02
N ASP A 96 -6.02 -7.81 13.49
CA ASP A 96 -6.95 -8.90 13.82
C ASP A 96 -6.46 -10.25 13.26
N LYS A 97 -5.68 -10.19 12.17
CA LYS A 97 -4.92 -11.31 11.60
C LYS A 97 -3.43 -10.97 11.61
N THR A 98 -2.61 -11.96 11.94
CA THR A 98 -1.14 -11.83 11.94
C THR A 98 -0.48 -13.06 11.33
N LEU A 99 0.78 -12.90 10.91
CA LEU A 99 1.68 -14.00 10.58
C LEU A 99 2.61 -14.24 11.78
N PRO A 100 3.09 -15.48 11.99
CA PRO A 100 3.90 -15.84 13.15
C PRO A 100 5.36 -15.39 12.96
N PHE A 101 5.58 -14.09 12.76
CA PHE A 101 6.90 -13.47 12.68
C PHE A 101 7.19 -12.72 13.97
N GLY A 102 8.35 -13.00 14.58
CA GLY A 102 8.71 -12.47 15.90
C GLY A 102 8.33 -13.41 17.06
N GLU A 103 8.72 -13.03 18.27
CA GLU A 103 8.25 -13.62 19.54
C GLU A 103 6.98 -12.93 20.04
#